data_AF-A0A914Z1R1-F1
#
_entry.id   AF-A0A914Z1R1-F1
#
_cell.length_a   1.000
_cell.length_b   1.000
_cell.length_c   1.000
_cell.angle_alpha   90.00
_cell.angle_beta   90.00
_cell.angle_gamma   90.00
#
_symmetry.space_group_name_H-M   'P 1'
#
loop_
_entity.id
_entity.type
_entity.pdbx_description
1 polymer ?
#
loop_
_entity_poly.entity_id
_entity_poly.type
_entity_poly.pdbx_seq_one_letter_code
_entity_poly.pdbx_strand_id
1 'polypeptide(L)'
;MEKDEIIAEEEDDVLNELVGAISIREHIRSISNSSTPDQQLPSPIHRRRRTSSNHSNSTIPFHRSTSQQPHENFAVVNARLIEDEELAVGKVSYKMYWDYIKAFGVFLAITYALFLFIFRTFFESFSNIWMAKWSSGFENNTDINDTKSLEIYGIFGILSCITSGIAAVLIAFGAFRASKILHDNLLYSLLRSPMNFFDTTPLGRILNRLSKDIEKIDNDVPQILTYTTILIGECMFYTVSALWMIPQVGFLSIPVMIIFVFITVSFF
;
A
#
# COMPACT_ATOMS: atom_id res chain seq x y z
N MET A 1 -66.19 -0.23 33.31
CA MET A 1 -66.25 1.02 32.51
C MET A 1 -64.84 1.44 32.11
N GLU A 2 -64.00 1.98 33.01
CA GLU A 2 -62.65 2.43 32.63
C GLU A 2 -61.68 1.28 32.23
N LYS A 3 -61.84 0.07 32.78
CA LYS A 3 -61.03 -1.10 32.38
C LYS A 3 -61.47 -1.76 31.07
N ASP A 4 -62.72 -1.58 30.67
CA ASP A 4 -63.25 -2.21 29.45
C ASP A 4 -62.92 -1.37 28.21
N GLU A 5 -62.74 -0.05 28.40
CA GLU A 5 -62.37 0.91 27.36
C GLU A 5 -60.88 0.77 26.97
N ILE A 6 -59.99 0.50 27.94
CA ILE A 6 -58.56 0.26 27.67
C ILE A 6 -58.33 -1.06 26.91
N ILE A 7 -59.13 -2.10 27.18
CA ILE A 7 -59.01 -3.38 26.48
C ILE A 7 -59.50 -3.27 25.03
N ALA A 8 -60.52 -2.45 24.76
CA ALA A 8 -61.01 -2.21 23.40
C ALA A 8 -59.99 -1.41 22.55
N GLU A 9 -59.30 -0.45 23.15
CA GLU A 9 -58.27 0.35 22.46
C GLU A 9 -57.03 -0.50 22.12
N GLU A 10 -56.67 -1.46 22.98
CA GLU A 10 -55.55 -2.38 22.74
C GLU A 10 -55.88 -3.46 21.67
N GLU A 11 -57.14 -3.90 21.55
CA GLU A 11 -57.56 -4.81 20.46
C GLU A 11 -57.55 -4.14 19.08
N ASP A 12 -57.96 -2.87 18.98
CA ASP A 12 -58.01 -2.14 17.71
C ASP A 12 -56.60 -1.83 17.16
N ASP A 13 -55.63 -1.53 18.04
CA ASP A 13 -54.23 -1.31 17.63
C ASP A 13 -53.58 -2.60 17.09
N VAL A 14 -53.85 -3.75 17.73
CA VAL A 14 -53.35 -5.06 17.26
C VAL A 14 -53.98 -5.44 15.93
N LEU A 15 -55.27 -5.15 15.73
CA LEU A 15 -55.96 -5.39 14.45
C LEU A 15 -55.39 -4.52 13.32
N ASN A 16 -55.07 -3.24 13.60
CA ASN A 16 -54.47 -2.34 12.62
C ASN A 16 -53.04 -2.78 12.22
N GLU A 17 -52.26 -3.28 13.17
CA GLU A 17 -50.92 -3.82 12.89
C GLU A 17 -50.99 -5.10 12.03
N LEU A 18 -51.95 -5.99 12.31
CA LEU A 18 -52.20 -7.20 11.52
C LEU A 18 -52.66 -6.90 10.10
N VAL A 19 -53.55 -5.92 9.92
CA VAL A 19 -54.01 -5.49 8.59
C VAL A 19 -52.85 -4.86 7.80
N GLY A 20 -51.99 -4.08 8.45
CA GLY A 20 -50.76 -3.55 7.86
C GLY A 20 -49.82 -4.66 7.37
N ALA A 21 -49.59 -5.69 8.18
CA ALA A 21 -48.74 -6.83 7.84
C ALA A 21 -49.30 -7.66 6.67
N ILE A 22 -50.63 -7.83 6.58
CA ILE A 22 -51.29 -8.54 5.48
C ILE A 22 -51.16 -7.76 4.16
N SER A 23 -51.33 -6.43 4.21
CA SER A 23 -51.17 -5.55 3.05
C SER A 23 -49.74 -5.60 2.49
N ILE A 24 -48.72 -5.55 3.36
CA ILE A 24 -47.32 -5.68 2.97
C ILE A 24 -47.05 -7.04 2.32
N ARG A 25 -47.64 -8.12 2.85
CA ARG A 25 -47.50 -9.47 2.29
C ARG A 25 -48.14 -9.60 0.91
N GLU A 26 -49.29 -8.99 0.67
CA GLU A 26 -49.90 -8.97 -0.67
C GLU A 26 -49.09 -8.14 -1.66
N HIS A 27 -48.49 -7.03 -1.22
CA HIS A 27 -47.60 -6.22 -2.05
C HIS A 27 -46.31 -6.96 -2.44
N ILE A 28 -45.73 -7.76 -1.53
CA ILE A 28 -44.57 -8.60 -1.84
C ILE A 28 -44.95 -9.73 -2.82
N ARG A 29 -46.16 -10.29 -2.69
CA ARG A 29 -46.66 -11.35 -3.57
C ARG A 29 -46.93 -10.86 -4.99
N SER A 30 -47.35 -9.61 -5.17
CA SER A 30 -47.55 -9.02 -6.51
C SER A 30 -46.21 -8.73 -7.22
N ILE A 31 -45.16 -8.39 -6.47
CA ILE A 31 -43.78 -8.21 -6.98
C ILE A 31 -43.16 -9.56 -7.39
N SER A 32 -43.43 -10.63 -6.64
CA SER A 32 -42.96 -11.99 -6.97
C SER A 32 -43.55 -12.53 -8.28
N ASN A 33 -44.75 -12.09 -8.67
CA ASN A 33 -45.45 -12.61 -9.86
C ASN A 33 -45.13 -11.83 -11.15
N SER A 34 -44.41 -10.70 -11.06
CA SER A 34 -44.03 -9.89 -12.24
C SER A 34 -42.65 -10.24 -12.81
N SER A 35 -41.95 -11.20 -12.23
CA SER A 35 -40.59 -11.61 -12.64
C SER A 35 -40.52 -13.03 -13.20
N THR A 36 -41.26 -13.27 -14.29
CA THR A 36 -40.90 -14.32 -15.28
C THR A 36 -41.47 -13.97 -16.64
N PRO A 37 -40.61 -13.65 -17.61
CA PRO A 37 -40.80 -14.20 -18.95
C PRO A 37 -39.56 -14.96 -19.42
N ASP A 38 -39.79 -16.21 -19.82
CA ASP A 38 -38.92 -17.01 -20.67
C ASP A 38 -38.44 -16.22 -21.89
N GLN A 39 -37.13 -16.17 -22.15
CA GLN A 39 -36.62 -15.77 -23.46
C GLN A 39 -35.37 -16.55 -23.88
N GLN A 40 -35.49 -17.12 -25.08
CA GLN A 40 -34.57 -17.95 -25.84
C GLN A 40 -33.17 -17.35 -26.07
N LEU A 41 -32.16 -18.23 -26.09
CA LEU A 41 -30.80 -17.96 -26.57
C LEU A 41 -30.77 -17.44 -28.02
N PRO A 42 -29.97 -16.41 -28.35
CA PRO A 42 -29.49 -16.19 -29.71
C PRO A 42 -28.05 -16.68 -29.93
N SER A 43 -27.83 -17.22 -31.13
CA SER A 43 -26.61 -17.80 -31.71
C SER A 43 -25.39 -16.84 -31.81
N PRO A 44 -24.14 -17.37 -31.92
CA PRO A 44 -22.93 -16.55 -31.87
C PRO A 44 -22.62 -15.79 -33.17
N ILE A 45 -22.28 -14.51 -33.02
CA ILE A 45 -21.87 -13.60 -34.11
C ILE A 45 -20.40 -13.86 -34.52
N HIS A 46 -20.20 -14.08 -35.82
CA HIS A 46 -18.89 -14.16 -36.47
C HIS A 46 -18.07 -12.87 -36.31
N ARG A 47 -16.87 -12.98 -35.72
CA ARG A 47 -15.87 -11.91 -35.60
C ARG A 47 -15.16 -11.69 -36.94
N ARG A 48 -15.64 -10.74 -37.75
CA ARG A 48 -14.94 -10.33 -38.99
C ARG A 48 -13.85 -9.29 -38.68
N ARG A 49 -12.60 -9.73 -38.84
CA ARG A 49 -11.35 -8.94 -38.79
C ARG A 49 -11.40 -7.80 -39.81
N ARG A 50 -11.29 -6.54 -39.40
CA ARG A 50 -11.12 -5.39 -40.30
C ARG A 50 -9.68 -4.88 -40.24
N THR A 51 -9.03 -4.96 -41.39
CA THR A 51 -7.75 -4.33 -41.71
C THR A 51 -7.97 -2.86 -42.03
N SER A 52 -7.06 -2.01 -41.56
CA SER A 52 -7.00 -0.58 -41.83
C SER A 52 -6.51 -0.31 -43.26
N SER A 53 -7.24 0.51 -44.01
CA SER A 53 -6.70 1.22 -45.17
C SER A 53 -7.50 2.50 -45.48
N ASN A 54 -6.86 3.63 -45.19
CA ASN A 54 -6.83 4.93 -45.89
C ASN A 54 -7.95 5.40 -46.85
N HIS A 55 -8.37 6.63 -46.55
CA HIS A 55 -8.57 7.77 -47.46
C HIS A 55 -9.82 7.82 -48.35
N SER A 56 -10.71 8.77 -48.05
CA SER A 56 -11.07 9.89 -48.94
C SER A 56 -12.25 10.69 -48.37
N ASN A 57 -12.11 12.01 -48.41
CA ASN A 57 -13.17 12.97 -48.13
C ASN A 57 -14.17 12.96 -49.28
N SER A 58 -15.46 12.82 -48.98
CA SER A 58 -16.51 13.29 -49.88
C SER A 58 -17.74 13.76 -49.09
N THR A 59 -18.03 15.04 -49.31
CA THR A 59 -19.19 15.78 -48.84
C THR A 59 -20.41 15.37 -49.64
N ILE A 60 -21.47 14.89 -48.97
CA ILE A 60 -22.84 14.91 -49.52
C ILE A 60 -23.79 15.32 -48.38
N PRO A 61 -24.51 16.45 -48.51
CA PRO A 61 -25.56 16.83 -47.56
C PRO A 61 -26.84 16.07 -47.91
N PHE A 62 -27.39 15.29 -46.96
CA PHE A 62 -28.67 14.62 -47.18
C PHE A 62 -29.66 14.86 -46.04
N HIS A 63 -30.61 15.73 -46.37
CA HIS A 63 -32.03 15.72 -46.02
C HIS A 63 -32.43 15.22 -44.61
N ARG A 64 -32.76 16.19 -43.74
CA ARG A 64 -33.46 15.99 -42.47
C ARG A 64 -34.93 15.67 -42.76
N SER A 65 -35.30 14.39 -42.68
CA SER A 65 -36.69 13.96 -42.61
C SER A 65 -36.93 13.30 -41.26
N THR A 66 -37.56 14.07 -40.37
CA THR A 66 -38.10 13.64 -39.09
C THR A 66 -39.04 12.46 -39.29
N SER A 67 -38.67 11.29 -38.77
CA SER A 67 -39.60 10.23 -38.42
C SER A 67 -39.35 9.89 -36.95
N GLN A 68 -40.15 10.52 -36.08
CA GLN A 68 -40.25 10.17 -34.68
C GLN A 68 -40.88 8.77 -34.59
N GLN A 69 -40.09 7.76 -34.27
CA GLN A 69 -40.58 6.58 -33.58
C GLN A 69 -40.28 6.76 -32.09
N PRO A 70 -41.21 6.40 -31.18
CA PRO A 70 -40.97 6.56 -29.76
C PRO A 70 -39.89 5.56 -29.36
N HIS A 71 -38.72 6.08 -28.98
CA HIS A 71 -37.77 5.31 -28.21
C HIS A 71 -38.46 4.91 -26.91
N GLU A 72 -38.91 3.65 -26.82
CA GLU A 72 -38.98 2.99 -25.53
C GLU A 72 -37.59 3.11 -24.92
N ASN A 73 -37.49 3.99 -23.93
CA ASN A 73 -36.37 3.99 -23.00
C ASN A 73 -36.46 2.64 -22.28
N PHE A 74 -35.87 1.59 -22.85
CA PHE A 74 -35.23 0.59 -22.03
C PHE A 74 -34.22 1.37 -21.22
N ALA A 75 -34.63 1.78 -20.02
CA ALA A 75 -33.73 2.12 -18.96
C ALA A 75 -32.85 0.87 -18.85
N VAL A 76 -31.70 0.92 -19.52
CA VAL A 76 -30.54 0.13 -19.14
C VAL A 76 -30.31 0.61 -17.72
N VAL A 77 -30.96 -0.05 -16.78
CA VAL A 77 -30.57 -0.06 -15.39
C VAL A 77 -29.12 -0.46 -15.51
N ASN A 78 -28.24 0.52 -15.34
CA ASN A 78 -26.82 0.29 -15.23
C ASN A 78 -26.68 -0.57 -13.97
N ALA A 79 -26.86 -1.87 -14.12
CA ALA A 79 -26.54 -2.88 -13.14
C ALA A 79 -25.01 -2.85 -13.07
N ARG A 80 -24.51 -1.84 -12.37
CA ARG A 80 -23.09 -1.63 -12.13
C ARG A 80 -22.71 -2.67 -11.10
N LEU A 81 -22.48 -3.91 -11.55
CA LEU A 81 -21.95 -5.00 -10.72
C LEU A 81 -20.52 -4.70 -10.23
N ILE A 82 -19.86 -3.70 -10.81
CA ILE A 82 -18.50 -3.30 -10.47
C ILE A 82 -18.54 -2.33 -9.30
N GLU A 83 -18.07 -2.81 -8.15
CA GLU A 83 -17.85 -2.01 -6.95
C GLU A 83 -16.71 -1.01 -7.18
N ASP A 84 -16.94 0.26 -6.82
CA ASP A 84 -15.90 1.28 -6.82
C ASP A 84 -14.90 0.97 -5.69
N GLU A 85 -13.61 1.15 -5.97
CA GLU A 85 -12.55 0.77 -5.04
C GLU A 85 -12.41 1.80 -3.92
N GLU A 86 -12.77 1.44 -2.70
CA GLU A 86 -12.42 2.22 -1.51
C GLU A 86 -10.94 2.02 -1.18
N LEU A 87 -10.14 3.04 -1.46
CA LEU A 87 -8.79 3.12 -0.92
C LEU A 87 -8.89 3.61 0.52
N ALA A 88 -8.31 2.88 1.46
CA ALA A 88 -8.13 3.39 2.81
C ALA A 88 -7.20 4.62 2.73
N VAL A 89 -7.77 5.82 2.78
CA VAL A 89 -7.02 7.08 2.83
C VAL A 89 -6.65 7.35 4.28
N GLY A 90 -5.38 7.13 4.65
CA GLY A 90 -4.91 7.40 6.01
C GLY A 90 -3.66 6.63 6.42
N LYS A 91 -3.37 6.68 7.73
CA LYS A 91 -2.22 6.03 8.36
C LYS A 91 -2.35 4.50 8.31
N VAL A 92 -1.29 3.83 7.86
CA VAL A 92 -1.25 2.36 7.81
C VAL A 92 -1.15 1.81 9.22
N SER A 93 -1.95 0.80 9.55
CA SER A 93 -1.91 0.16 10.87
C SER A 93 -0.55 -0.50 11.13
N TYR A 94 -0.01 -0.33 12.34
CA TYR A 94 1.26 -0.94 12.78
C TYR A 94 1.28 -2.47 12.59
N LYS A 95 0.11 -3.11 12.64
CA LYS A 95 -0.05 -4.54 12.40
C LYS A 95 0.50 -4.97 11.03
N MET A 96 0.32 -4.14 9.99
CA MET A 96 0.77 -4.46 8.64
C MET A 96 2.30 -4.49 8.55
N TYR A 97 3.00 -3.56 9.22
CA TYR A 97 4.45 -3.58 9.32
C TYR A 97 4.95 -4.83 10.06
N TRP A 98 4.24 -5.24 11.12
CA TRP A 98 4.60 -6.44 11.86
C TRP A 98 4.41 -7.72 11.04
N ASP A 99 3.34 -7.81 10.26
CA ASP A 99 3.10 -8.95 9.38
C ASP A 99 4.14 -9.02 8.25
N TYR A 100 4.61 -7.88 7.74
CA TYR A 100 5.76 -7.81 6.84
C TYR A 100 7.05 -8.33 7.50
N ILE A 101 7.38 -7.89 8.71
CA ILE A 101 8.57 -8.35 9.45
C ILE A 101 8.51 -9.86 9.73
N LYS A 102 7.33 -10.41 10.00
CA LYS A 102 7.15 -11.86 10.13
C LYS A 102 7.41 -12.60 8.82
N ALA A 103 6.94 -12.07 7.68
CA ALA A 103 7.20 -12.64 6.36
C ALA A 103 8.71 -12.59 6.01
N PHE A 104 9.38 -11.49 6.33
CA PHE A 104 10.83 -11.35 6.20
C PHE A 104 11.59 -12.35 7.10
N GLY A 105 11.01 -12.65 8.26
CA GLY A 105 11.57 -13.53 9.29
C GLY A 105 12.21 -12.72 10.41
N VAL A 106 11.64 -12.81 11.60
CA VAL A 106 12.02 -11.99 12.76
C VAL A 106 13.51 -12.10 13.10
N PHE A 107 14.06 -13.32 13.07
CA PHE A 107 15.49 -13.54 13.33
C PHE A 107 16.39 -12.85 12.29
N LEU A 108 16.01 -12.91 11.01
CA LEU A 108 16.77 -12.34 9.91
C LEU A 108 16.69 -10.81 9.94
N ALA A 109 15.50 -10.26 10.26
CA ALA A 109 15.29 -8.83 10.45
C ALA A 109 16.11 -8.27 11.62
N ILE A 110 16.11 -8.93 12.78
CA ILE A 110 16.90 -8.50 13.95
C ILE A 110 18.40 -8.58 13.63
N THR A 111 18.85 -9.67 13.02
CA THR A 111 20.26 -9.85 12.65
C THR A 111 20.71 -8.75 11.67
N TYR A 112 19.89 -8.45 10.67
CA TYR A 112 20.14 -7.37 9.71
C TYR A 112 20.19 -5.99 10.40
N ALA A 113 19.22 -5.68 11.26
CA ALA A 113 19.17 -4.41 11.97
C ALA A 113 20.39 -4.21 12.89
N LEU A 114 20.78 -5.25 13.64
CA LEU A 114 21.98 -5.21 14.48
C LEU A 114 23.25 -5.08 13.64
N PHE A 115 23.32 -5.77 12.50
CA PHE A 115 24.47 -5.68 11.59
C PHE A 115 24.63 -4.26 11.03
N LEU A 116 23.54 -3.63 10.58
CA LEU A 116 23.55 -2.24 10.13
C LEU A 116 24.01 -1.30 11.24
N PHE A 117 23.43 -1.45 12.43
CA PHE A 117 23.68 -0.54 13.55
C PHE A 117 25.12 -0.65 14.08
N ILE A 118 25.66 -1.86 14.20
CA ILE A 118 26.97 -2.08 14.80
C ILE A 118 28.09 -1.96 13.78
N PHE A 119 27.99 -2.64 12.64
CA PHE A 119 29.12 -2.74 11.72
C PHE A 119 29.09 -1.63 10.68
N ARG A 120 27.98 -1.50 9.93
CA ARG A 120 27.89 -0.52 8.84
C ARG A 120 28.05 0.90 9.38
N THR A 121 27.22 1.29 10.36
CA THR A 121 27.29 2.65 10.95
C THR A 121 28.66 2.93 11.55
N PHE A 122 29.25 1.98 12.29
CA PHE A 122 30.56 2.19 12.91
C PHE A 122 31.67 2.44 11.88
N PHE A 123 31.81 1.58 10.87
CA PHE A 123 32.90 1.72 9.90
C PHE A 123 32.75 2.98 9.04
N GLU A 124 31.53 3.30 8.63
CA GLU A 124 31.23 4.50 7.87
C GLU A 124 31.52 5.77 8.69
N SER A 125 30.97 5.86 9.91
CA SER A 125 31.18 7.03 10.75
C SER A 125 32.62 7.15 11.25
N PHE A 126 33.30 6.05 11.52
CA PHE A 126 34.73 6.06 11.88
C PHE A 126 35.58 6.63 10.75
N SER A 127 35.35 6.16 9.51
CA SER A 127 36.05 6.67 8.33
C SER A 127 35.87 8.18 8.17
N ASN A 128 34.64 8.67 8.37
CA ASN A 128 34.31 10.10 8.31
C ASN A 128 35.00 10.92 9.41
N ILE A 129 34.98 10.47 10.66
CA ILE A 129 35.66 11.15 11.78
C ILE A 129 37.18 11.15 11.57
N TRP A 130 37.73 10.03 11.10
CA TRP A 130 39.16 9.93 10.82
C TRP A 130 39.59 10.92 9.74
N MET A 131 38.81 11.02 8.66
CA MET A 131 39.03 12.01 7.60
C MET A 131 38.97 13.45 8.14
N ALA A 132 37.97 13.76 8.98
CA ALA A 132 37.86 15.09 9.60
C ALA A 132 39.07 15.43 10.49
N LYS A 133 39.59 14.46 11.25
CA LYS A 133 40.79 14.62 12.06
C LYS A 133 42.05 14.79 11.22
N TRP A 134 42.19 14.03 10.14
CA TRP A 134 43.33 14.14 9.24
C TRP A 134 43.34 15.51 8.54
N SER A 135 42.18 15.97 8.06
CA SER A 135 42.04 17.28 7.42
C SER A 135 42.39 18.44 8.35
N SER A 136 42.02 18.38 9.63
CA SER A 136 42.26 19.49 10.56
C SER A 136 43.72 19.62 11.01
N GLY A 137 44.47 18.52 11.08
CA GLY A 137 45.87 18.59 11.42
C GLY A 137 46.77 19.00 10.24
N PHE A 138 46.31 18.82 9.01
CA PHE A 138 46.95 19.39 7.82
C PHE A 138 46.91 20.93 7.87
N GLU A 139 45.77 21.50 8.25
CA GLU A 139 45.61 22.96 8.40
C GLU A 139 46.44 23.54 9.56
N ASN A 140 46.54 22.81 10.67
CA ASN A 140 47.26 23.25 11.86
C ASN A 140 48.79 23.04 11.82
N ASN A 141 49.37 22.62 10.68
CA ASN A 141 50.80 22.29 10.52
C ASN A 141 51.32 21.31 11.60
N THR A 142 50.47 20.37 12.04
CA THR A 142 50.94 19.28 12.90
C THR A 142 51.67 18.25 12.04
N ASP A 143 52.78 17.70 12.54
CA ASP A 143 53.50 16.58 11.90
C ASP A 143 52.67 15.29 11.97
N ILE A 144 51.56 15.23 11.25
CA ILE A 144 50.83 14.00 11.02
C ILE A 144 51.52 13.28 9.86
N ASN A 145 51.84 12.00 10.05
CA ASN A 145 52.38 11.22 8.96
C ASN A 145 51.28 10.89 7.93
N ASP A 146 51.21 11.68 6.85
CA ASP A 146 50.18 11.58 5.81
C ASP A 146 50.03 10.17 5.23
N THR A 147 51.16 9.47 5.07
CA THR A 147 51.17 8.08 4.56
C THR A 147 50.37 7.14 5.46
N LYS A 148 50.54 7.22 6.79
CA LYS A 148 49.81 6.40 7.76
C LYS A 148 48.34 6.80 7.84
N SER A 149 48.03 8.09 7.79
CA SER A 149 46.63 8.58 7.82
C SER A 149 45.85 8.09 6.60
N LEU A 150 46.47 8.10 5.42
CA LEU A 150 45.91 7.60 4.18
C LEU A 150 45.69 6.09 4.21
N GLU A 151 46.65 5.32 4.73
CA GLU A 151 46.53 3.86 4.89
C GLU A 151 45.34 3.49 5.80
N ILE A 152 45.22 4.15 6.95
CA ILE A 152 44.12 3.91 7.90
C ILE A 152 42.77 4.24 7.23
N TYR A 153 42.66 5.41 6.61
CA TYR A 153 41.45 5.81 5.89
C TYR A 153 41.09 4.79 4.79
N GLY A 154 42.08 4.35 4.01
CA GLY A 154 41.87 3.37 2.94
C GLY A 154 41.32 2.03 3.44
N ILE A 155 41.88 1.50 4.53
CA ILE A 155 41.44 0.22 5.13
C ILE A 155 40.00 0.34 5.63
N PHE A 156 39.67 1.41 6.37
CA PHE A 156 38.32 1.62 6.90
C PHE A 156 37.29 1.90 5.80
N GLY A 157 37.68 2.62 4.75
CA GLY A 157 36.84 2.83 3.56
C GLY A 157 36.51 1.51 2.86
N ILE A 158 37.49 0.64 2.63
CA ILE A 158 37.27 -0.69 2.04
C ILE A 158 36.34 -1.53 2.93
N LEU A 159 36.55 -1.51 4.25
CA LEU A 159 35.73 -2.25 5.19
C LEU A 159 34.29 -1.74 5.25
N SER A 160 34.09 -0.42 5.15
CA SER A 160 32.77 0.19 4.99
C SER A 160 32.08 -0.28 3.69
N CYS A 161 32.79 -0.30 2.57
CA CYS A 161 32.25 -0.82 1.30
C CYS A 161 31.85 -2.31 1.40
N ILE A 162 32.69 -3.14 2.02
CA ILE A 162 32.41 -4.57 2.20
C ILE A 162 31.18 -4.76 3.08
N THR A 163 31.09 -4.06 4.22
CA THR A 163 29.93 -4.17 5.12
C THR A 163 28.65 -3.63 4.49
N SER A 164 28.73 -2.58 3.68
CA SER A 164 27.60 -2.09 2.86
C SER A 164 27.14 -3.15 1.85
N GLY A 165 28.08 -3.83 1.18
CA GLY A 165 27.76 -4.94 0.26
C GLY A 165 27.09 -6.12 0.96
N ILE A 166 27.58 -6.51 2.14
CA ILE A 166 26.97 -7.58 2.95
C ILE A 166 25.56 -7.19 3.37
N ALA A 167 25.35 -5.95 3.82
CA ALA A 167 24.03 -5.43 4.15
C ALA A 167 23.07 -5.51 2.96
N ALA A 168 23.53 -5.11 1.76
CA ALA A 168 22.73 -5.19 0.53
C ALA A 168 22.30 -6.64 0.21
N VAL A 169 23.18 -7.62 0.39
CA VAL A 169 22.83 -9.04 0.19
C VAL A 169 21.84 -9.53 1.25
N LEU A 170 22.02 -9.15 2.51
CA LEU A 170 21.12 -9.55 3.60
C LEU A 170 19.70 -9.02 3.40
N ILE A 171 19.55 -7.74 3.03
CA ILE A 171 18.23 -7.17 2.76
C ILE A 171 17.62 -7.78 1.50
N ALA A 172 18.38 -8.01 0.43
CA ALA A 172 17.87 -8.64 -0.78
C ALA A 172 17.35 -10.05 -0.51
N PHE A 173 18.07 -10.84 0.29
CA PHE A 173 17.63 -12.19 0.66
C PHE A 173 16.35 -12.17 1.51
N GLY A 174 16.28 -11.28 2.50
CA GLY A 174 15.08 -11.17 3.34
C GLY A 174 13.88 -10.60 2.59
N ALA A 175 14.08 -9.62 1.71
CA ALA A 175 13.05 -9.05 0.86
C ALA A 175 12.50 -10.10 -0.12
N PHE A 176 13.38 -10.88 -0.75
CA PHE A 176 12.99 -12.00 -1.61
C PHE A 176 12.13 -13.03 -0.86
N ARG A 177 12.53 -13.36 0.38
CA ARG A 177 11.74 -14.27 1.23
C ARG A 177 10.38 -13.69 1.59
N ALA A 178 10.32 -12.40 1.95
CA ALA A 178 9.08 -11.71 2.28
C ALA A 178 8.12 -11.68 1.07
N SER A 179 8.64 -11.27 -0.10
CA SER A 179 7.92 -11.25 -1.39
C SER A 179 7.27 -12.60 -1.67
N LYS A 180 8.05 -13.69 -1.60
CA LYS A 180 7.55 -15.04 -1.84
C LYS A 180 6.37 -15.39 -0.91
N ILE A 181 6.52 -15.16 0.39
CA ILE A 181 5.48 -15.50 1.38
C ILE A 181 4.22 -14.65 1.17
N LEU A 182 4.38 -13.35 0.93
CA LEU A 182 3.25 -12.44 0.70
C LEU A 182 2.51 -12.79 -0.59
N HIS A 183 3.24 -13.06 -1.67
CA HIS A 183 2.69 -13.46 -2.95
C HIS A 183 1.96 -14.81 -2.88
N ASP A 184 2.56 -15.82 -2.23
CA ASP A 184 1.95 -17.14 -2.06
C ASP A 184 0.65 -17.04 -1.23
N ASN A 185 0.65 -16.27 -0.15
CA ASN A 185 -0.54 -16.04 0.67
C ASN A 185 -1.64 -15.30 -0.10
N LEU A 186 -1.28 -14.30 -0.90
CA LEU A 186 -2.23 -13.54 -1.70
C LEU A 186 -2.86 -14.40 -2.80
N LEU A 187 -2.05 -15.18 -3.53
CA LEU A 187 -2.56 -16.13 -4.51
C LEU A 187 -3.46 -17.19 -3.89
N TYR A 188 -3.05 -17.75 -2.75
CA TYR A 188 -3.85 -18.75 -2.05
C TYR A 188 -5.22 -18.20 -1.64
N SER A 189 -5.27 -16.97 -1.11
CA SER A 189 -6.53 -16.32 -0.77
C SER A 189 -7.38 -16.00 -2.00
N LEU A 190 -6.75 -15.58 -3.10
CA LEU A 190 -7.44 -15.24 -4.34
C LEU A 190 -8.11 -16.48 -4.95
N LEU A 191 -7.39 -17.60 -5.05
CA LEU A 191 -7.92 -18.85 -5.62
C LEU A 191 -9.08 -19.44 -4.82
N ARG A 192 -9.18 -19.10 -3.53
CA ARG A 192 -10.25 -19.56 -2.63
C ARG A 192 -11.41 -18.57 -2.51
N SER A 193 -11.33 -17.44 -3.22
CA SER A 193 -12.38 -16.43 -3.22
C SER A 193 -13.65 -16.96 -3.92
N PRO A 194 -14.87 -16.63 -3.43
CA PRO A 194 -16.11 -17.05 -4.08
C PRO A 194 -16.24 -16.45 -5.48
N MET A 195 -16.98 -17.13 -6.38
CA MET A 195 -17.16 -16.68 -7.77
C MET A 195 -17.70 -15.23 -7.86
N ASN A 196 -18.57 -14.85 -6.91
CA ASN A 196 -19.12 -13.50 -6.80
C ASN A 196 -18.02 -12.41 -6.75
N PHE A 197 -16.88 -12.67 -6.12
CA PHE A 197 -15.77 -11.72 -6.09
C PHE A 197 -15.19 -11.44 -7.49
N PHE A 198 -15.14 -12.47 -8.35
CA PHE A 198 -14.63 -12.32 -9.71
C PHE A 198 -15.64 -11.65 -10.66
N ASP A 199 -16.92 -11.72 -10.34
CA ASP A 199 -17.99 -11.05 -11.10
C ASP A 199 -18.09 -9.56 -10.73
N THR A 200 -17.81 -9.19 -9.48
CA THR A 200 -17.84 -7.79 -9.01
C THR A 200 -16.51 -7.05 -9.19
N THR A 201 -15.38 -7.76 -9.19
CA THR A 201 -14.05 -7.15 -9.27
C THR A 201 -13.49 -7.31 -10.69
N PRO A 202 -13.25 -6.22 -11.44
CA PRO A 202 -12.76 -6.35 -12.81
C PRO A 202 -11.37 -6.99 -12.82
N LEU A 203 -11.14 -7.91 -13.75
CA LEU A 203 -9.89 -8.67 -13.85
C LEU A 203 -8.65 -7.76 -13.95
N GLY A 204 -8.79 -6.59 -14.59
CA GLY A 204 -7.74 -5.57 -14.66
C GLY A 204 -7.31 -5.02 -13.29
N ARG A 205 -8.23 -4.92 -12.31
CA ARG A 205 -7.91 -4.46 -10.95
C ARG A 205 -7.13 -5.52 -10.18
N ILE A 206 -7.55 -6.78 -10.28
CA ILE A 206 -6.82 -7.92 -9.68
C ILE A 206 -5.39 -7.97 -10.21
N LEU A 207 -5.24 -7.82 -11.53
CA LEU A 207 -3.92 -7.80 -12.17
C LEU A 207 -3.09 -6.59 -11.71
N ASN A 208 -3.69 -5.40 -11.62
CA ASN A 208 -2.98 -4.21 -11.17
C ASN A 208 -2.50 -4.34 -9.71
N ARG A 209 -3.29 -4.96 -8.82
CA ARG A 209 -2.89 -5.25 -7.43
C ARG A 209 -1.78 -6.30 -7.36
N LEU A 210 -1.91 -7.40 -8.09
CA LEU A 210 -0.90 -8.46 -8.14
C LEU A 210 0.43 -7.98 -8.75
N SER A 211 0.39 -7.07 -9.72
CA SER A 211 1.61 -6.57 -10.34
C SER A 211 2.18 -5.37 -9.58
N LYS A 212 1.46 -4.24 -9.53
CA LYS A 212 2.03 -2.97 -9.06
C LYS A 212 2.13 -2.86 -7.55
N ASP A 213 1.13 -3.35 -6.81
CA ASP A 213 1.16 -3.21 -5.35
C ASP A 213 2.20 -4.15 -4.74
N ILE A 214 2.34 -5.36 -5.29
CA ILE A 214 3.41 -6.29 -4.90
C ILE A 214 4.77 -5.71 -5.27
N GLU A 215 4.94 -5.16 -6.49
CA GLU A 215 6.19 -4.52 -6.89
C GLU A 215 6.61 -3.40 -5.94
N LYS A 216 5.66 -2.56 -5.49
CA LYS A 216 5.94 -1.53 -4.47
C LYS A 216 6.30 -2.14 -3.12
N ILE A 217 5.59 -3.15 -2.67
CA ILE A 217 5.88 -3.83 -1.40
C ILE A 217 7.27 -4.50 -1.45
N ASP A 218 7.68 -5.01 -2.61
CA ASP A 218 8.93 -5.73 -2.77
C ASP A 218 10.14 -4.83 -2.97
N ASN A 219 9.95 -3.61 -3.49
CA ASN A 219 11.04 -2.65 -3.73
C ASN A 219 11.04 -1.50 -2.72
N ASP A 220 9.91 -0.82 -2.53
CA ASP A 220 9.85 0.41 -1.72
C ASP A 220 9.97 0.10 -0.23
N VAL A 221 9.31 -0.97 0.26
CA VAL A 221 9.31 -1.28 1.71
C VAL A 221 10.71 -1.66 2.23
N PRO A 222 11.47 -2.59 1.61
CA PRO A 222 12.84 -2.87 2.05
C PRO A 222 13.75 -1.65 1.97
N GLN A 223 13.58 -0.82 0.93
CA GLN A 223 14.36 0.38 0.71
C GLN A 223 14.11 1.41 1.83
N ILE A 224 12.84 1.69 2.13
CA ILE A 224 12.45 2.60 3.23
C ILE A 224 12.96 2.06 4.56
N LEU A 225 12.75 0.77 4.86
CA LEU A 225 13.24 0.15 6.10
C LEU A 225 14.76 0.28 6.26
N THR A 226 15.51 0.09 5.18
CA THR A 226 16.96 0.22 5.17
C THR A 226 17.38 1.65 5.44
N TYR A 227 16.82 2.63 4.72
CA TYR A 227 17.15 4.04 4.94
C TYR A 227 16.78 4.51 6.33
N THR A 228 15.59 4.18 6.82
CA THR A 228 15.17 4.54 8.19
C THR A 228 16.11 3.95 9.24
N THR A 229 16.53 2.69 9.07
CA THR A 229 17.47 2.06 10.02
C THR A 229 18.85 2.71 9.99
N ILE A 230 19.38 3.02 8.80
CA ILE A 230 20.66 3.72 8.63
C ILE A 230 20.60 5.11 9.26
N LEU A 231 19.57 5.89 8.93
CA LEU A 231 19.41 7.25 9.44
C LEU A 231 19.32 7.28 10.97
N ILE A 232 18.53 6.38 11.57
CA ILE A 232 18.44 6.27 13.04
C ILE A 232 19.81 5.92 13.64
N GLY A 233 20.53 4.97 13.03
CA GLY A 233 21.87 4.58 13.48
C GLY A 233 22.87 5.73 13.44
N GLU A 234 22.93 6.44 12.32
CA GLU A 234 23.82 7.60 12.14
C GLU A 234 23.47 8.76 13.08
N CYS A 235 22.18 9.09 13.21
CA CYS A 235 21.73 10.12 14.14
C CYS A 235 22.16 9.80 15.59
N MET A 236 22.00 8.54 16.01
CA MET A 236 22.44 8.10 17.34
C MET A 236 23.96 8.22 17.50
N PHE A 237 24.72 7.75 16.51
CA PHE A 237 26.18 7.79 16.54
C PHE A 237 26.73 9.23 16.58
N TYR A 238 26.19 10.12 15.73
CA TYR A 238 26.61 11.52 15.69
C TYR A 238 26.23 12.29 16.96
N THR A 239 25.08 11.99 17.55
CA THR A 239 24.69 12.60 18.84
C THR A 239 25.65 12.19 19.96
N VAL A 240 26.02 10.91 20.03
CA VAL A 240 26.97 10.41 21.04
C VAL A 240 28.37 10.98 20.84
N SER A 241 28.87 11.01 19.60
CA SER A 241 30.18 11.58 19.29
C SER A 241 30.23 13.09 19.54
N ALA A 242 29.16 13.83 19.24
CA ALA A 242 29.06 15.26 19.55
C ALA A 242 29.08 15.55 21.06
N LEU A 243 28.35 14.76 21.87
CA LEU A 243 28.39 14.85 23.33
C LEU A 243 29.81 14.60 23.88
N TRP A 244 30.55 13.68 23.26
CA TRP A 244 31.91 13.35 23.68
C TRP A 244 32.94 14.43 23.28
N MET A 245 32.83 15.00 22.07
CA MET A 245 33.78 16.02 21.59
C MET A 245 33.51 17.41 22.17
N ILE A 246 32.26 17.86 22.17
CA ILE A 246 31.86 19.20 22.60
C ILE A 246 30.54 19.11 23.38
N PRO A 247 30.58 18.90 24.71
CA PRO A 247 29.39 18.64 25.52
C PRO A 247 28.29 19.69 25.41
N GLN A 248 28.66 20.98 25.24
CA GLN A 248 27.71 22.09 25.09
C GLN A 248 26.89 21.98 23.79
N VAL A 249 27.52 21.54 22.70
CA VAL A 249 26.86 21.35 21.40
C VAL A 249 26.04 20.05 21.40
N GLY A 250 26.55 18.99 22.02
CA GLY A 250 25.84 17.72 22.13
C GLY A 250 24.53 17.82 22.94
N PHE A 251 24.47 18.66 23.98
CA PHE A 251 23.21 18.88 24.71
C PHE A 251 22.15 19.56 23.83
N LEU A 252 22.56 20.45 22.94
CA LEU A 252 21.66 21.15 22.00
C LEU A 252 21.14 20.23 20.88
N SER A 253 21.90 19.19 20.49
CA SER A 253 21.45 18.25 19.45
C SER A 253 20.34 17.29 19.92
N ILE A 254 20.23 17.01 21.21
CA ILE A 254 19.20 16.12 21.78
C ILE A 254 17.76 16.60 21.49
N PRO A 255 17.36 17.85 21.81
CA PRO A 255 16.00 18.31 21.52
C PRO A 255 15.70 18.35 20.01
N VAL A 256 16.70 18.66 19.18
CA VAL A 256 16.55 18.61 17.71
C VAL A 256 16.25 17.19 17.24
N MET A 257 16.94 16.18 17.80
CA MET A 257 16.69 14.78 17.50
C MET A 257 15.29 14.34 17.94
N ILE A 258 14.83 14.76 19.12
CA ILE A 258 13.48 14.43 19.62
C ILE A 258 12.41 15.02 18.70
N ILE A 259 12.57 16.29 18.29
CA ILE A 259 11.66 16.95 17.35
C ILE A 259 11.66 16.22 16.00
N PHE A 260 12.84 15.85 15.50
CA PHE A 260 12.95 15.10 14.25
C PHE A 260 12.22 13.76 14.31
N VAL A 261 12.45 12.96 15.36
CA VAL A 261 11.76 11.67 15.56
C VAL A 261 10.25 11.87 15.69
N PHE A 262 9.81 12.89 16.43
CA PHE A 262 8.39 13.21 16.56
C PHE A 262 7.75 13.55 15.21
N ILE A 263 8.41 14.37 14.40
CA ILE A 263 7.96 14.70 13.04
C ILE A 263 7.90 13.43 12.19
N THR A 264 8.96 12.62 12.17
CA THR A 264 8.99 11.39 11.38
C THR A 264 7.87 10.42 11.77
N VAL A 265 7.62 10.24 13.07
CA VAL A 265 6.57 9.34 13.58
C VAL A 265 5.16 9.92 13.40
N SER A 266 5.03 11.24 13.31
CA SER A 266 3.75 11.91 13.11
C SER A 266 3.35 12.00 11.63
N PHE A 267 4.32 11.97 10.71
CA PHE A 267 4.08 11.96 9.26
C PHE A 267 3.97 10.54 8.66
N PHE A 268 4.45 9.50 9.37
CA PHE A 268 4.16 8.09 9.10
C PHE A 268 2.97 7.59 9.91
#